data_AF-A0A8S3SDH2-F1
#
_entry.id   AF-A0A8S3SDH2-F1
#
_cell.length_a   1.000
_cell.length_b   1.000
_cell.length_c   1.000
_cell.angle_alpha   90.00
_cell.angle_beta   90.00
_cell.angle_gamma   90.00
#
_symmetry.space_group_name_H-M   'P 1'
#
loop_
_entity.id
_entity.type
_entity.pdbx_description
1 polymer ?
#
loop_
_entity_poly.entity_id
_entity_poly.type
_entity_poly.pdbx_seq_one_letter_code
_entity_poly.pdbx_strand_id
1 'polypeptide(L)'
;MPLISNDLKAPLVAELDITSVNKQLESYINDDIKSTFSEEIQDMVKIEQEQTKTSMLEDYSLKLNTTKMEYDQRFSNIVQNLEAKQKEITLEVSKVYKNLNESESAFDTKIKDSLSGFEHRKESLKLAMMSEYLSKLQQSQDANNQKFNDLASDLKSHFANLSQDFKEDFKKSTINLQTIAQELEEWKTNLMETLKETFAPFEHKIKDCSYMRGDQTKRSGVYIIYPDEISVIKVYCDMSTDGGGWTVLQRRIDRTTSFDRNWKDYIEGFGDPQKEYWLGNWMFYNNGRAFSTKDNDNDANSGGNCAVTKGAWWHGHCGHSWLNGKDNKNYYWSGYKYNKTKMMIRKIL
;
A
#
# COMPACT_ATOMS: atom_id res chain seq x y z
N MET A 1 18.20 81.26 -178.60
CA MET A 1 18.03 81.18 -180.06
C MET A 1 18.92 80.03 -180.54
N PRO A 2 18.58 79.32 -181.60
CA PRO A 2 17.38 78.49 -181.68
C PRO A 2 17.73 77.12 -182.35
N LEU A 3 16.70 76.27 -182.49
CA LEU A 3 16.38 75.58 -183.75
C LEU A 3 17.19 74.36 -184.26
N ILE A 4 16.38 73.37 -184.69
CA ILE A 4 16.50 72.52 -185.91
C ILE A 4 17.49 71.32 -185.75
N SER A 5 17.29 70.08 -186.24
CA SER A 5 16.52 69.48 -187.34
C SER A 5 16.45 67.94 -187.19
N ASN A 6 15.49 67.33 -187.89
CA ASN A 6 15.42 65.98 -188.51
C ASN A 6 16.73 65.16 -188.69
N ASP A 7 16.65 63.83 -188.51
CA ASP A 7 16.60 62.76 -189.56
C ASP A 7 17.14 61.37 -189.11
N LEU A 8 16.64 60.32 -189.79
CA LEU A 8 16.80 58.86 -189.62
C LEU A 8 18.25 58.29 -189.50
N LYS A 9 18.46 57.26 -188.63
CA LYS A 9 19.00 55.90 -188.96
C LYS A 9 19.10 54.97 -187.73
N ALA A 10 18.92 53.67 -188.00
CA ALA A 10 18.80 52.51 -187.10
C ALA A 10 20.17 51.93 -186.62
N PRO A 11 20.24 50.74 -185.98
CA PRO A 11 20.27 50.56 -184.53
C PRO A 11 21.55 49.84 -184.02
N LEU A 12 21.87 49.95 -182.73
CA LEU A 12 22.81 49.03 -182.07
C LEU A 12 22.28 48.63 -180.67
N VAL A 13 22.07 47.33 -180.49
CA VAL A 13 21.70 46.65 -179.25
C VAL A 13 22.95 46.56 -178.37
N ALA A 14 22.86 46.99 -177.10
CA ALA A 14 23.89 46.79 -176.09
C ALA A 14 23.47 45.62 -175.17
N GLU A 15 24.35 44.62 -175.07
CA GLU A 15 24.18 43.38 -174.33
C GLU A 15 24.00 43.58 -172.81
N LEU A 16 23.12 42.77 -172.21
CA LEU A 16 23.04 42.52 -170.77
C LEU A 16 24.21 41.60 -170.35
N ASP A 17 25.04 42.04 -169.41
CA ASP A 17 26.15 41.26 -168.85
C ASP A 17 25.65 40.20 -167.84
N ILE A 18 25.43 38.99 -168.36
CA ILE A 18 25.00 37.77 -167.64
C ILE A 18 25.91 37.46 -166.43
N THR A 19 27.17 37.91 -166.45
CA THR A 19 28.14 37.67 -165.38
C THR A 19 27.75 38.36 -164.08
N SER A 20 27.21 39.59 -164.15
CA SER A 20 26.80 40.35 -162.97
C SER A 20 25.56 39.78 -162.29
N VAL A 21 24.61 39.30 -163.09
CA VAL A 21 23.36 38.70 -162.58
C VAL A 21 23.65 37.36 -161.89
N ASN A 22 24.49 36.51 -162.49
CA ASN A 22 24.90 35.26 -161.86
C ASN A 22 25.62 35.49 -160.52
N LYS A 23 26.46 36.52 -160.44
CA LYS A 23 27.16 36.86 -159.19
C LYS A 23 26.21 37.33 -158.08
N GLN A 24 25.18 38.10 -158.43
CA GLN A 24 24.12 38.51 -157.50
C GLN A 24 23.25 37.34 -157.07
N LEU A 25 22.93 36.43 -158.00
CA LEU A 25 22.15 35.23 -157.71
C LEU A 25 22.94 34.27 -156.81
N GLU A 26 24.22 34.07 -157.07
CA GLU A 26 25.12 33.29 -156.21
C GLU A 26 25.24 33.91 -154.82
N SER A 27 25.39 35.24 -154.70
CA SER A 27 25.38 35.92 -153.39
C SER A 27 24.03 35.76 -152.68
N TYR A 28 22.89 35.94 -153.36
CA TYR A 28 21.57 35.78 -152.74
C TYR A 28 21.29 34.34 -152.27
N ILE A 29 21.71 33.34 -153.07
CA ILE A 29 21.61 31.93 -152.70
C ILE A 29 22.55 31.60 -151.54
N ASN A 30 23.77 32.14 -151.56
CA ASN A 30 24.82 31.72 -150.63
C ASN A 30 24.81 32.50 -149.31
N ASP A 31 24.41 33.77 -149.33
CA ASP A 31 24.39 34.64 -148.15
C ASP A 31 23.02 34.65 -147.46
N ASP A 32 21.91 34.61 -148.21
CA ASP A 32 20.57 34.80 -147.65
C ASP A 32 19.87 33.46 -147.43
N ILE A 33 19.75 32.62 -148.47
CA ILE A 33 19.03 31.35 -148.39
C ILE A 33 19.77 30.35 -147.49
N LYS A 34 21.09 30.19 -147.67
CA LYS A 34 21.89 29.28 -146.82
C LYS A 34 21.98 29.73 -145.37
N SER A 35 22.10 31.04 -145.11
CA SER A 35 22.20 31.52 -143.72
C SER A 35 20.87 31.35 -142.99
N THR A 36 19.75 31.71 -143.63
CA THR A 36 18.40 31.51 -143.08
C THR A 36 18.12 30.04 -142.80
N PHE A 37 18.42 29.14 -143.74
CA PHE A 37 18.22 27.71 -143.54
C PHE A 37 19.15 27.13 -142.46
N SER A 38 20.36 27.67 -142.33
CA SER A 38 21.29 27.30 -141.26
C SER A 38 20.82 27.78 -139.89
N GLU A 39 20.22 28.97 -139.79
CA GLU A 39 19.64 29.49 -138.55
C GLU A 39 18.41 28.66 -138.13
N GLU A 40 17.51 28.32 -139.07
CA GLU A 40 16.36 27.45 -138.79
C GLU A 40 16.78 26.04 -138.32
N ILE A 41 17.81 25.46 -138.93
CA ILE A 41 18.37 24.17 -138.47
C ILE A 41 18.97 24.29 -137.06
N GLN A 42 19.70 25.37 -136.77
CA GLN A 42 20.28 25.60 -135.44
C GLN A 42 19.21 25.76 -134.36
N ASP A 43 18.10 26.44 -134.67
CA ASP A 43 16.99 26.60 -133.74
C ASP A 43 16.23 25.29 -133.51
N MET A 44 16.00 24.49 -134.55
CA MET A 44 15.44 23.13 -134.38
C MET A 44 16.35 22.24 -133.53
N VAL A 45 17.67 22.28 -133.76
CA VAL A 45 18.66 21.53 -132.95
C VAL A 45 18.62 21.96 -131.49
N LYS A 46 18.50 23.27 -131.20
CA LYS A 46 18.34 23.76 -129.82
C LYS A 46 17.06 23.27 -129.16
N ILE A 47 15.93 23.30 -129.88
CA ILE A 47 14.64 22.84 -129.37
C ILE A 47 14.72 21.34 -129.01
N GLU A 48 15.28 20.53 -129.90
CA GLU A 48 15.42 19.09 -129.69
C GLU A 48 16.40 18.76 -128.54
N GLN A 49 17.48 19.56 -128.38
CA GLN A 49 18.39 19.48 -127.24
C GLN A 49 17.71 19.81 -125.89
N GLU A 50 16.91 20.88 -125.81
CA GLU A 50 16.17 21.25 -124.59
C GLU A 50 15.03 20.25 -124.27
N GLN A 51 14.36 19.71 -125.28
CA GLN A 51 13.39 18.61 -125.11
C GLN A 51 14.08 17.35 -124.55
N THR A 52 15.26 17.00 -125.07
CA THR A 52 16.06 15.86 -124.58
C THR A 52 16.49 16.06 -123.13
N LYS A 53 16.93 17.28 -122.76
CA LYS A 53 17.30 17.63 -121.38
C LYS A 53 16.11 17.56 -120.42
N THR A 54 14.94 18.01 -120.86
CA THR A 54 13.69 17.94 -120.08
C THR A 54 13.29 16.48 -119.85
N SER A 55 13.32 15.65 -120.90
CA SER A 55 13.05 14.21 -120.79
C SER A 55 14.03 13.49 -119.85
N MET A 56 15.33 13.83 -119.91
CA MET A 56 16.32 13.29 -118.96
C MET A 56 16.03 13.72 -117.52
N LEU A 57 15.65 14.98 -117.29
CA LEU A 57 15.28 15.47 -115.94
C LEU A 57 14.04 14.78 -115.39
N GLU A 58 13.04 14.51 -116.23
CA GLU A 58 11.84 13.74 -115.85
C GLU A 58 12.20 12.30 -115.47
N ASP A 59 13.05 11.62 -116.25
CA ASP A 59 13.55 10.27 -115.92
C ASP A 59 14.36 10.26 -114.60
N TYR A 60 15.22 11.25 -114.37
CA TYR A 60 15.94 11.39 -113.09
C TYR A 60 14.99 11.65 -111.92
N SER A 61 13.98 12.50 -112.10
CA SER A 61 12.98 12.77 -111.07
C SER A 61 12.15 11.53 -110.76
N LEU A 62 11.79 10.74 -111.77
CA LEU A 62 11.05 9.50 -111.60
C LEU A 62 11.88 8.46 -110.83
N LYS A 63 13.16 8.29 -111.21
CA LYS A 63 14.11 7.41 -110.49
C LYS A 63 14.29 7.86 -109.04
N LEU A 64 14.50 9.15 -108.80
CA LEU A 64 14.64 9.70 -107.45
C LEU A 64 13.39 9.44 -106.59
N ASN A 65 12.21 9.69 -107.13
CA ASN A 65 10.94 9.43 -106.44
C ASN A 65 10.73 7.94 -106.16
N THR A 66 11.07 7.07 -107.11
CA THR A 66 10.97 5.61 -106.95
C THR A 66 11.92 5.12 -105.87
N THR A 67 13.18 5.54 -105.90
CA THR A 67 14.18 5.22 -104.88
C THR A 67 13.74 5.74 -103.50
N LYS A 68 13.22 6.96 -103.41
CA LYS A 68 12.67 7.51 -102.17
C LYS A 68 11.52 6.65 -101.63
N MET A 69 10.56 6.26 -102.48
CA MET A 69 9.46 5.38 -102.09
C MET A 69 9.96 4.04 -101.56
N GLU A 70 10.98 3.44 -102.20
CA GLU A 70 11.59 2.20 -101.73
C GLU A 70 12.25 2.37 -100.35
N TYR A 71 12.95 3.48 -100.11
CA TYR A 71 13.54 3.79 -98.81
C TYR A 71 12.47 4.06 -97.75
N ASP A 72 11.42 4.81 -98.06
CA ASP A 72 10.30 5.09 -97.16
C ASP A 72 9.60 3.77 -96.75
N GLN A 73 9.39 2.86 -97.70
CA GLN A 73 8.81 1.55 -97.43
C GLN A 73 9.72 0.68 -96.56
N ARG A 74 11.04 0.65 -96.85
CA ARG A 74 12.02 -0.04 -96.00
C ARG A 74 12.04 0.53 -94.59
N PHE A 75 12.04 1.85 -94.45
CA PHE A 75 12.01 2.55 -93.16
C PHE A 75 10.74 2.21 -92.39
N SER A 76 9.57 2.26 -93.04
CA SER A 76 8.28 1.86 -92.44
C SER A 76 8.30 0.42 -91.93
N ASN A 77 8.83 -0.52 -92.71
CA ASN A 77 8.95 -1.92 -92.29
C ASN A 77 9.88 -2.08 -91.08
N ILE A 78 10.99 -1.34 -91.03
CA ILE A 78 11.91 -1.35 -89.88
C ILE A 78 11.20 -0.80 -88.64
N VAL A 79 10.49 0.33 -88.75
CA VAL A 79 9.76 0.94 -87.63
C VAL A 79 8.70 -0.03 -87.09
N GLN A 80 7.87 -0.63 -87.96
CA GLN A 80 6.86 -1.61 -87.53
C GLN A 80 7.48 -2.82 -86.82
N ASN A 81 8.61 -3.33 -87.32
CA ASN A 81 9.32 -4.43 -86.67
C ASN A 81 9.90 -4.02 -85.30
N LEU A 82 10.43 -2.80 -85.18
CA LEU A 82 10.93 -2.27 -83.92
C LEU A 82 9.80 -2.05 -82.91
N GLU A 83 8.64 -1.53 -83.34
CA GLU A 83 7.45 -1.36 -82.50
C GLU A 83 6.90 -2.72 -82.03
N ALA A 84 6.89 -3.72 -82.91
CA ALA A 84 6.49 -5.08 -82.53
C ALA A 84 7.43 -5.67 -81.46
N LYS A 85 8.75 -5.54 -81.66
CA LYS A 85 9.75 -5.95 -80.67
C LYS A 85 9.65 -5.16 -79.37
N GLN A 86 9.37 -3.86 -79.42
CA GLN A 86 9.16 -3.02 -78.25
C GLN A 86 7.95 -3.50 -77.43
N LYS A 87 6.84 -3.87 -78.10
CA LYS A 87 5.66 -4.45 -77.44
C LYS A 87 5.97 -5.79 -76.79
N GLU A 88 6.72 -6.66 -77.48
CA GLU A 88 7.17 -7.95 -76.94
C GLU A 88 8.03 -7.77 -75.68
N ILE A 89 9.06 -6.90 -75.76
CA ILE A 89 9.91 -6.57 -74.62
C ILE A 89 9.09 -6.00 -73.46
N THR A 90 8.13 -5.10 -73.74
CA THR A 90 7.27 -4.51 -72.71
C THR A 90 6.42 -5.57 -72.01
N LEU A 91 5.89 -6.54 -72.76
CA LEU A 91 5.14 -7.65 -72.22
C LEU A 91 6.00 -8.54 -71.33
N GLU A 92 7.21 -8.89 -71.76
CA GLU A 92 8.14 -9.69 -70.97
C GLU A 92 8.57 -8.95 -69.69
N VAL A 93 8.88 -7.65 -69.77
CA VAL A 93 9.15 -6.82 -68.59
C VAL A 93 7.97 -6.82 -67.63
N SER A 94 6.74 -6.69 -68.14
CA SER A 94 5.53 -6.72 -67.29
C SER A 94 5.33 -8.08 -66.60
N LYS A 95 5.65 -9.20 -67.28
CA LYS A 95 5.59 -10.54 -66.66
C LYS A 95 6.62 -10.68 -65.56
N VAL A 96 7.86 -10.25 -65.80
CA VAL A 96 8.94 -10.28 -64.80
C VAL A 96 8.54 -9.45 -63.58
N TYR A 97 8.02 -8.25 -63.79
CA TYR A 97 7.59 -7.37 -62.70
C TYR A 97 6.45 -7.99 -61.88
N LYS A 98 5.46 -8.61 -62.54
CA LYS A 98 4.37 -9.33 -61.85
C LYS A 98 4.91 -10.48 -61.01
N ASN A 99 5.77 -11.33 -61.57
CA ASN A 99 6.36 -12.47 -60.86
C ASN A 99 7.22 -12.02 -59.68
N LEU A 100 7.94 -10.90 -59.83
CA LEU A 100 8.75 -10.33 -58.75
C LEU A 100 7.88 -9.88 -57.58
N ASN A 101 6.78 -9.18 -57.85
CA ASN A 101 5.84 -8.73 -56.80
C ASN A 101 5.14 -9.91 -56.12
N GLU A 102 4.74 -10.94 -56.87
CA GLU A 102 4.15 -12.16 -56.30
C GLU A 102 5.17 -12.90 -55.43
N SER A 103 6.43 -12.99 -55.86
CA SER A 103 7.52 -13.58 -55.09
C SER A 103 7.82 -12.78 -53.81
N GLU A 104 7.84 -11.44 -53.89
CA GLU A 104 8.02 -10.55 -52.74
C GLU A 104 6.88 -10.74 -51.72
N SER A 105 5.63 -10.71 -52.18
CA SER A 105 4.47 -10.92 -51.31
C SER A 105 4.47 -12.31 -50.66
N ALA A 106 4.89 -13.35 -51.38
CA ALA A 106 4.99 -14.70 -50.84
C ALA A 106 6.12 -14.81 -49.80
N PHE A 107 7.24 -14.13 -50.03
CA PHE A 107 8.35 -14.06 -49.09
C PHE A 107 7.95 -13.32 -47.81
N ASP A 108 7.31 -12.17 -47.92
CA ASP A 108 6.78 -11.39 -46.78
C ASP A 108 5.81 -12.21 -45.93
N THR A 109 4.94 -12.97 -46.57
CA THR A 109 3.99 -13.85 -45.87
C THR A 109 4.74 -14.92 -45.08
N LYS A 110 5.73 -15.59 -45.68
CA LYS A 110 6.55 -16.59 -44.98
C LYS A 110 7.32 -16.01 -43.80
N ILE A 111 7.83 -14.78 -43.94
CA ILE A 111 8.52 -14.07 -42.85
C ILE A 111 7.53 -13.79 -41.71
N LYS A 112 6.34 -13.26 -42.00
CA LYS A 112 5.29 -13.01 -41.00
C LYS A 112 4.85 -14.29 -40.28
N ASP A 113 4.63 -15.37 -41.02
CA ASP A 113 4.27 -16.66 -40.46
C ASP A 113 5.37 -17.21 -39.54
N SER A 114 6.63 -17.13 -39.98
CA SER A 114 7.78 -17.55 -39.16
C SER A 114 7.90 -16.72 -37.88
N LEU A 115 7.76 -15.39 -37.98
CA LEU A 115 7.81 -14.47 -36.83
C LEU A 115 6.68 -14.77 -35.83
N SER A 116 5.45 -14.97 -36.30
CA SER A 116 4.33 -15.33 -35.42
C SER A 116 4.54 -16.68 -34.73
N GLY A 117 5.12 -17.65 -35.44
CA GLY A 117 5.53 -18.94 -34.88
C GLY A 117 6.60 -18.81 -33.78
N PHE A 118 7.59 -17.91 -33.98
CA PHE A 118 8.60 -17.63 -32.95
C PHE A 118 8.00 -16.96 -31.71
N GLU A 119 7.11 -15.97 -31.87
CA GLU A 119 6.45 -15.32 -30.73
C GLU A 119 5.56 -16.30 -29.95
N HIS A 120 4.80 -17.17 -30.63
CA HIS A 120 4.03 -18.20 -29.96
C HIS A 120 4.92 -19.17 -29.18
N ARG A 121 6.05 -19.60 -29.74
CA ARG A 121 7.00 -20.49 -29.05
C ARG A 121 7.59 -19.81 -27.81
N LYS A 122 7.99 -18.54 -27.92
CA LYS A 122 8.48 -17.74 -26.80
C LYS A 122 7.45 -17.67 -25.67
N GLU A 123 6.19 -17.39 -25.98
CA GLU A 123 5.14 -17.31 -24.94
C GLU A 123 4.85 -18.70 -24.34
N SER A 124 4.84 -19.76 -25.14
CA SER A 124 4.68 -21.13 -24.63
C SER A 124 5.82 -21.57 -23.71
N LEU A 125 7.06 -21.19 -24.01
CA LEU A 125 8.23 -21.45 -23.17
C LEU A 125 8.13 -20.70 -21.85
N LYS A 126 7.73 -19.42 -21.90
CA LYS A 126 7.51 -18.61 -20.70
C LYS A 126 6.42 -19.21 -19.80
N LEU A 127 5.31 -19.67 -20.39
CA LEU A 127 4.24 -20.35 -19.66
C LEU A 127 4.71 -21.69 -19.06
N ALA A 128 5.48 -22.49 -19.80
CA ALA A 128 6.02 -23.76 -19.30
C ALA A 128 6.96 -23.55 -18.11
N MET A 129 7.89 -22.60 -18.22
CA MET A 129 8.80 -22.25 -17.12
C MET A 129 8.03 -21.74 -15.89
N MET A 130 7.03 -20.89 -16.09
CA MET A 130 6.21 -20.36 -15.00
C MET A 130 5.37 -21.47 -14.34
N SER A 131 4.80 -22.38 -15.12
CA SER A 131 4.06 -23.54 -14.61
C SER A 131 4.96 -24.45 -13.75
N GLU A 132 6.21 -24.67 -14.16
CA GLU A 132 7.15 -25.46 -13.37
C GLU A 132 7.51 -24.75 -12.05
N TYR A 133 7.76 -23.44 -12.10
CA TYR A 133 8.06 -22.64 -10.91
C TYR A 133 6.88 -22.62 -9.92
N LEU A 134 5.65 -22.45 -10.41
CA LEU A 134 4.44 -22.51 -9.60
C LEU A 134 4.25 -23.88 -8.95
N SER A 135 4.53 -24.97 -9.67
CA SER A 135 4.48 -26.33 -9.11
C SER A 135 5.46 -26.52 -7.95
N LYS A 136 6.71 -26.03 -8.10
CA LYS A 136 7.71 -26.08 -7.02
C LYS A 136 7.31 -25.25 -5.80
N LEU A 137 6.76 -24.05 -6.02
CA LEU A 137 6.23 -23.22 -4.93
C LEU A 137 5.08 -23.91 -4.19
N GLN A 138 4.15 -24.53 -4.92
CA GLN A 138 3.03 -25.26 -4.32
C GLN A 138 3.52 -26.43 -3.46
N GLN A 139 4.47 -27.23 -3.97
CA GLN A 139 5.05 -28.35 -3.21
C GLN A 139 5.75 -27.87 -1.93
N SER A 140 6.49 -26.76 -2.00
CA SER A 140 7.11 -26.16 -0.81
C SER A 140 6.07 -25.65 0.19
N GLN A 141 4.97 -25.06 -0.29
CA GLN A 141 3.88 -24.60 0.56
C GLN A 141 3.20 -25.78 1.26
N ASP A 142 2.92 -26.87 0.54
CA ASP A 142 2.28 -28.07 1.09
C ASP A 142 3.19 -28.75 2.12
N ALA A 143 4.49 -28.85 1.85
CA ALA A 143 5.46 -29.37 2.81
C ALA A 143 5.55 -28.51 4.08
N ASN A 144 5.48 -27.18 3.95
CA ASN A 144 5.47 -26.28 5.11
C ASN A 144 4.17 -26.39 5.91
N ASN A 145 3.02 -26.49 5.23
CA ASN A 145 1.72 -26.69 5.88
C ASN A 145 1.70 -28.02 6.65
N GLN A 146 2.28 -29.08 6.09
CA GLN A 146 2.41 -30.36 6.78
C GLN A 146 3.26 -30.24 8.05
N LYS A 147 4.45 -29.63 7.95
CA LYS A 147 5.30 -29.37 9.14
C LYS A 147 4.58 -28.55 10.21
N PHE A 148 3.79 -27.57 9.81
CA PHE A 148 2.99 -26.77 10.74
C PHE A 148 1.94 -27.62 11.47
N ASN A 149 1.23 -28.48 10.74
CA ASN A 149 0.24 -29.38 11.31
C ASN A 149 0.87 -30.40 12.28
N ASP A 150 2.02 -30.96 11.92
CA ASP A 150 2.77 -31.89 12.77
C ASP A 150 3.19 -31.19 14.07
N LEU A 151 3.77 -29.98 13.96
CA LEU A 151 4.15 -29.18 15.12
C LEU A 151 2.95 -28.83 16.02
N ALA A 152 1.80 -28.50 15.42
CA ALA A 152 0.58 -28.24 16.16
C ALA A 152 0.06 -29.48 16.90
N SER A 153 0.16 -30.66 16.28
CA SER A 153 -0.20 -31.94 16.89
C SER A 153 0.73 -32.26 18.07
N ASP A 154 2.04 -32.11 17.89
CA ASP A 154 3.03 -32.34 18.93
C ASP A 154 2.82 -31.40 20.12
N LEU A 155 2.59 -30.11 19.86
CA LEU A 155 2.30 -29.12 20.89
C LEU A 155 1.03 -29.48 21.67
N LYS A 156 -0.02 -29.94 20.97
CA LYS A 156 -1.26 -30.38 21.59
C LYS A 156 -1.06 -31.61 22.48
N SER A 157 -0.28 -32.59 22.01
CA SER A 157 0.06 -33.78 22.79
C SER A 157 0.87 -33.42 24.04
N HIS A 158 1.87 -32.55 23.90
CA HIS A 158 2.69 -32.10 25.02
C HIS A 158 1.85 -31.38 26.08
N PHE A 159 0.94 -30.50 25.66
CA PHE A 159 0.03 -29.80 26.57
C PHE A 159 -0.93 -30.77 27.28
N ALA A 160 -1.44 -31.80 26.57
CA ALA A 160 -2.30 -32.81 27.17
C ALA A 160 -1.57 -33.62 28.27
N ASN A 161 -0.32 -34.03 28.00
CA ASN A 161 0.52 -34.74 28.96
C ASN A 161 0.81 -33.86 30.19
N LEU A 162 1.25 -32.61 29.97
CA LEU A 162 1.52 -31.67 31.06
C LEU A 162 0.28 -31.41 31.92
N SER A 163 -0.90 -31.27 31.28
CA SER A 163 -2.15 -31.11 32.01
C SER A 163 -2.51 -32.34 32.83
N GLN A 164 -2.20 -33.54 32.35
CA GLN A 164 -2.44 -34.79 33.07
C GLN A 164 -1.51 -34.92 34.28
N ASP A 165 -0.21 -34.66 34.09
CA ASP A 165 0.78 -34.70 35.17
C ASP A 165 0.42 -33.71 36.28
N PHE A 166 0.05 -32.48 35.90
CA PHE A 166 -0.41 -31.48 36.86
C PHE A 166 -1.64 -31.93 37.66
N LYS A 167 -2.61 -32.61 37.02
CA LYS A 167 -3.79 -33.15 37.71
C LYS A 167 -3.41 -34.23 38.71
N GLU A 168 -2.51 -35.14 38.35
CA GLU A 168 -2.06 -36.21 39.23
C GLU A 168 -1.31 -35.65 40.45
N ASP A 169 -0.43 -34.67 40.25
CA ASP A 169 0.32 -34.06 41.35
C ASP A 169 -0.56 -33.21 42.26
N PHE A 170 -1.54 -32.50 41.70
CA PHE A 170 -2.55 -31.79 42.49
C PHE A 170 -3.39 -32.75 43.34
N LYS A 171 -3.77 -33.90 42.76
CA LYS A 171 -4.51 -34.95 43.47
C LYS A 171 -3.69 -35.53 44.63
N LYS A 172 -2.41 -35.85 44.41
CA LYS A 172 -1.49 -36.30 45.48
C LYS A 172 -1.38 -35.27 46.60
N SER A 173 -1.21 -34.00 46.24
CA SER A 173 -1.09 -32.89 47.20
C SER A 173 -2.38 -32.73 48.02
N THR A 174 -3.54 -32.86 47.37
CA THR A 174 -4.85 -32.82 48.04
C THR A 174 -4.99 -33.95 49.06
N ILE A 175 -4.62 -35.18 48.69
CA ILE A 175 -4.66 -36.34 49.59
C ILE A 175 -3.76 -36.11 50.81
N ASN A 176 -2.52 -35.63 50.60
CA ASN A 176 -1.61 -35.36 51.71
C ASN A 176 -2.17 -34.30 52.68
N LEU A 177 -2.73 -33.20 52.15
CA LEU A 177 -3.38 -32.19 52.99
C LEU A 177 -4.60 -32.73 53.75
N GLN A 178 -5.39 -33.61 53.14
CA GLN A 178 -6.50 -34.27 53.81
C GLN A 178 -6.02 -35.15 54.97
N THR A 179 -4.91 -35.89 54.78
CA THR A 179 -4.30 -36.68 55.85
C THR A 179 -3.84 -35.79 57.01
N ILE A 180 -3.12 -34.70 56.72
CA ILE A 180 -2.68 -33.75 57.76
C ILE A 180 -3.88 -33.13 58.50
N ALA A 181 -4.93 -32.75 57.77
CA ALA A 181 -6.13 -32.19 58.38
C ALA A 181 -6.82 -33.19 59.31
N GLN A 182 -6.86 -34.47 58.93
CA GLN A 182 -7.42 -35.53 59.75
C GLN A 182 -6.60 -35.75 61.03
N GLU A 183 -5.27 -35.82 60.92
CA GLU A 183 -4.36 -35.92 62.07
C GLU A 183 -4.52 -34.73 63.03
N LEU A 184 -4.71 -33.51 62.49
CA LEU A 184 -4.91 -32.31 63.29
C LEU A 184 -6.22 -32.34 64.09
N GLU A 185 -7.30 -32.85 63.50
CA GLU A 185 -8.58 -33.00 64.21
C GLU A 185 -8.53 -34.09 65.28
N GLU A 186 -7.81 -35.18 65.03
CA GLU A 186 -7.53 -36.20 66.05
C GLU A 186 -6.75 -35.59 67.22
N TRP A 187 -5.68 -34.85 66.93
CA TRP A 187 -4.89 -34.19 67.96
C TRP A 187 -5.68 -33.15 68.75
N LYS A 188 -6.50 -32.34 68.08
CA LYS A 188 -7.40 -31.37 68.70
C LYS A 188 -8.40 -32.04 69.62
N THR A 189 -9.00 -33.15 69.20
CA THR A 189 -9.96 -33.90 70.02
C THR A 189 -9.31 -34.42 71.29
N ASN A 190 -8.12 -35.03 71.17
CA ASN A 190 -7.35 -35.53 72.31
C ASN A 190 -6.92 -34.41 73.28
N LEU A 191 -6.46 -33.27 72.73
CA LEU A 191 -6.09 -32.11 73.52
C LEU A 191 -7.30 -31.55 74.28
N MET A 192 -8.45 -31.40 73.63
CA MET A 192 -9.65 -30.89 74.26
C MET A 192 -10.13 -31.77 75.41
N GLU A 193 -10.03 -33.09 75.27
CA GLU A 193 -10.38 -34.02 76.35
C GLU A 193 -9.42 -33.88 77.54
N THR A 194 -8.11 -33.79 77.27
CA THR A 194 -7.08 -33.55 78.30
C THR A 194 -7.28 -32.20 79.01
N LEU A 195 -7.66 -31.16 78.26
CA LEU A 195 -7.92 -29.83 78.81
C LEU A 195 -9.16 -29.80 79.70
N LYS A 196 -10.24 -30.52 79.37
CA LYS A 196 -11.43 -30.62 80.24
C LYS A 196 -11.06 -31.19 81.61
N GLU A 197 -10.23 -32.22 81.64
CA GLU A 197 -9.79 -32.85 82.90
C GLU A 197 -8.86 -31.93 83.70
N THR A 198 -8.03 -31.14 83.02
CA THR A 198 -7.04 -30.25 83.67
C THR A 198 -7.65 -28.94 84.20
N PHE A 199 -8.67 -28.39 83.53
CA PHE A 199 -9.22 -27.05 83.82
C PHE A 199 -10.59 -27.04 84.52
N ALA A 200 -11.14 -28.20 84.88
CA ALA A 200 -12.34 -28.32 85.71
C ALA A 200 -12.40 -27.41 86.97
N PRO A 201 -11.29 -26.98 87.61
CA PRO A 201 -11.38 -26.12 88.81
C PRO A 201 -11.52 -24.59 88.58
N PHE A 202 -11.48 -24.06 87.35
CA PHE A 202 -11.41 -22.59 87.10
C PHE A 202 -12.75 -21.92 86.76
N GLU A 203 -13.81 -22.26 87.51
CA GLU A 203 -15.18 -21.80 87.24
C GLU A 203 -15.48 -20.39 87.79
N HIS A 204 -14.69 -19.35 87.50
CA HIS A 204 -15.10 -17.93 87.69
C HIS A 204 -14.27 -16.95 86.82
N LYS A 205 -14.41 -17.02 85.49
CA LYS A 205 -13.86 -16.02 84.56
C LYS A 205 -14.69 -14.72 84.62
N ILE A 206 -14.06 -13.61 84.99
CA ILE A 206 -14.67 -12.27 85.00
C ILE A 206 -14.70 -11.74 83.56
N LYS A 207 -15.89 -11.64 82.92
CA LYS A 207 -15.96 -11.23 81.50
C LYS A 207 -15.68 -9.75 81.27
N ASP A 208 -16.14 -8.93 82.20
CA ASP A 208 -15.93 -7.49 82.20
C ASP A 208 -15.99 -6.95 83.64
N CYS A 209 -15.70 -5.67 83.85
CA CYS A 209 -15.67 -5.08 85.19
C CYS A 209 -17.05 -5.06 85.89
N SER A 210 -18.16 -5.22 85.17
CA SER A 210 -19.51 -5.17 85.74
C SER A 210 -19.83 -6.36 86.64
N TYR A 211 -19.13 -7.49 86.46
CA TYR A 211 -19.22 -8.65 87.35
C TYR A 211 -18.77 -8.34 88.79
N MET A 212 -17.94 -7.32 88.97
CA MET A 212 -17.48 -6.86 90.27
C MET A 212 -18.32 -5.69 90.81
N ARG A 213 -19.38 -5.28 90.10
CA ARG A 213 -20.23 -4.15 90.51
C ARG A 213 -20.93 -4.48 91.83
N GLY A 214 -20.90 -3.54 92.77
CA GLY A 214 -21.50 -3.70 94.09
C GLY A 214 -20.62 -4.43 95.11
N ASP A 215 -19.52 -5.04 94.69
CA ASP A 215 -18.52 -5.60 95.61
C ASP A 215 -17.67 -4.46 96.20
N GLN A 216 -17.96 -4.11 97.45
CA GLN A 216 -17.29 -3.03 98.18
C GLN A 216 -15.80 -3.31 98.47
N THR A 217 -15.34 -4.55 98.28
CA THR A 217 -13.93 -4.92 98.47
C THR A 217 -13.07 -4.54 97.25
N LYS A 218 -13.68 -4.32 96.09
CA LYS A 218 -12.98 -4.02 94.84
C LYS A 218 -12.70 -2.51 94.72
N ARG A 219 -11.50 -2.18 94.25
CA ARG A 219 -11.03 -0.80 94.09
C ARG A 219 -10.71 -0.52 92.63
N SER A 220 -10.79 0.75 92.23
CA SER A 220 -10.42 1.14 90.87
C SER A 220 -8.95 0.78 90.59
N GLY A 221 -8.69 0.09 89.48
CA GLY A 221 -7.37 -0.48 89.20
C GLY A 221 -7.36 -1.33 87.94
N VAL A 222 -6.21 -1.94 87.63
CA VAL A 222 -6.08 -2.83 86.47
C VAL A 222 -6.47 -4.26 86.85
N TYR A 223 -7.38 -4.83 86.07
CA TYR A 223 -7.87 -6.19 86.22
C TYR A 223 -7.67 -6.97 84.93
N ILE A 224 -7.59 -8.29 85.05
CA ILE A 224 -7.65 -9.21 83.91
C ILE A 224 -9.12 -9.59 83.70
N ILE A 225 -9.59 -9.44 82.47
CA ILE A 225 -10.93 -9.85 82.05
C ILE A 225 -10.84 -10.85 80.89
N TYR A 226 -11.92 -11.61 80.71
CA TYR A 226 -12.08 -12.65 79.70
C TYR A 226 -13.36 -12.38 78.89
N PRO A 227 -13.33 -11.46 77.91
CA PRO A 227 -14.54 -11.07 77.18
C PRO A 227 -15.20 -12.23 76.44
N ASP A 228 -14.40 -13.21 76.03
CA ASP A 228 -14.79 -14.47 75.40
C ASP A 228 -13.98 -15.65 75.98
N GLU A 229 -14.10 -16.84 75.39
CA GLU A 229 -13.45 -18.05 75.92
C GLU A 229 -11.91 -18.07 75.76
N ILE A 230 -11.37 -17.26 74.85
CA ILE A 230 -9.98 -17.29 74.38
C ILE A 230 -9.22 -16.02 74.80
N SER A 231 -9.87 -14.86 74.71
CA SER A 231 -9.27 -13.55 74.91
C SER A 231 -8.99 -13.28 76.39
N VAL A 232 -7.75 -12.87 76.70
CA VAL A 232 -7.32 -12.45 78.05
C VAL A 232 -6.76 -11.04 77.96
N ILE A 233 -7.42 -10.06 78.58
CA ILE A 233 -7.05 -8.64 78.44
C ILE A 233 -6.91 -7.97 79.79
N LYS A 234 -5.92 -7.09 79.93
CA LYS A 234 -5.79 -6.18 81.07
C LYS A 234 -6.55 -4.87 80.78
N VAL A 235 -7.48 -4.52 81.65
CA VAL A 235 -8.29 -3.30 81.55
C VAL A 235 -8.25 -2.53 82.86
N TYR A 236 -8.41 -1.21 82.81
CA TYR A 236 -8.70 -0.44 84.01
C TYR A 236 -10.19 -0.54 84.34
N CYS A 237 -10.53 -1.10 85.51
CA CYS A 237 -11.88 -1.07 86.04
C CYS A 237 -12.04 0.17 86.91
N ASP A 238 -13.03 1.00 86.61
CA ASP A 238 -13.49 2.05 87.51
C ASP A 238 -14.61 1.51 88.40
N MET A 239 -14.25 1.29 89.67
CA MET A 239 -15.12 0.72 90.70
C MET A 239 -15.73 1.81 91.61
N SER A 240 -15.54 3.09 91.28
CA SER A 240 -15.93 4.21 92.14
C SER A 240 -16.99 5.11 91.51
N THR A 241 -16.88 5.38 90.21
CA THR A 241 -17.83 6.27 89.51
C THR A 241 -19.19 5.61 89.34
N ASP A 242 -20.27 6.28 89.74
CA ASP A 242 -21.67 5.83 89.52
C ASP A 242 -21.91 4.35 89.93
N GLY A 243 -21.46 3.98 91.13
CA GLY A 243 -21.63 2.62 91.67
C GLY A 243 -20.66 1.57 91.09
N GLY A 244 -19.66 1.98 90.30
CA GLY A 244 -18.55 1.14 89.87
C GLY A 244 -18.89 0.09 88.80
N GLY A 245 -17.93 -0.78 88.52
CA GLY A 245 -18.05 -1.85 87.53
C GLY A 245 -17.92 -1.37 86.08
N TRP A 246 -17.22 -0.27 85.84
CA TRP A 246 -17.01 0.27 84.50
C TRP A 246 -15.70 -0.26 83.89
N THR A 247 -15.78 -0.83 82.69
CA THR A 247 -14.60 -1.18 81.90
C THR A 247 -14.15 0.05 81.12
N VAL A 248 -12.95 0.57 81.43
CA VAL A 248 -12.39 1.72 80.72
C VAL A 248 -11.84 1.29 79.37
N LEU A 249 -12.15 2.07 78.33
CA LEU A 249 -11.74 1.84 76.94
C LEU A 249 -10.66 2.81 76.49
N GLN A 250 -10.76 4.04 76.99
CA GLN A 250 -9.86 5.13 76.69
C GLN A 250 -9.59 5.91 77.97
N ARG A 251 -8.33 6.28 78.21
CA ARG A 251 -7.95 7.07 79.37
C ARG A 251 -6.85 8.07 79.03
N ARG A 252 -7.09 9.34 79.33
CA ARG A 252 -6.14 10.47 79.23
C ARG A 252 -6.03 11.16 80.57
N ILE A 253 -4.84 11.18 81.16
CA ILE A 253 -4.59 11.68 82.52
C ILE A 253 -3.36 12.57 82.64
N ASP A 254 -2.26 12.26 81.94
CA ASP A 254 -0.93 12.85 82.19
C ASP A 254 -0.17 13.24 80.91
N ARG A 255 -0.74 12.95 79.72
CA ARG A 255 -0.22 13.33 78.39
C ARG A 255 1.06 12.63 77.99
N THR A 256 1.45 11.58 78.69
CA THR A 256 2.72 10.85 78.45
C THR A 256 2.62 9.86 77.30
N THR A 257 1.42 9.35 76.99
CA THR A 257 1.24 8.37 75.92
C THR A 257 0.79 9.07 74.65
N SER A 258 1.53 8.93 73.55
CA SER A 258 1.13 9.49 72.25
C SER A 258 -0.13 8.80 71.70
N PHE A 259 -1.14 9.60 71.36
CA PHE A 259 -2.35 9.17 70.64
C PHE A 259 -2.29 9.54 69.14
N ASP A 260 -1.21 10.18 68.68
CA ASP A 260 -0.94 10.39 67.24
C ASP A 260 -0.40 9.10 66.60
N ARG A 261 -1.28 8.11 66.48
CA ARG A 261 -0.97 6.73 66.08
C ARG A 261 -1.62 6.36 64.74
N ASN A 262 -1.10 5.28 64.15
CA ASN A 262 -1.56 4.76 62.86
C ASN A 262 -2.74 3.79 63.02
N TRP A 263 -3.34 3.36 61.92
CA TRP A 263 -4.48 2.45 61.90
C TRP A 263 -4.22 1.16 62.70
N LYS A 264 -3.07 0.53 62.45
CA LYS A 264 -2.67 -0.73 63.11
C LYS A 264 -2.66 -0.60 64.64
N ASP A 265 -2.06 0.48 65.16
CA ASP A 265 -2.00 0.72 66.60
C ASP A 265 -3.41 0.89 67.20
N TYR A 266 -4.31 1.60 66.52
CA TYR A 266 -5.69 1.78 66.98
C TYR A 266 -6.51 0.50 66.89
N ILE A 267 -6.21 -0.41 65.95
CA ILE A 267 -6.81 -1.74 65.89
C ILE A 267 -6.35 -2.58 67.08
N GLU A 268 -5.05 -2.70 67.30
CA GLU A 268 -4.47 -3.57 68.34
C GLU A 268 -4.67 -3.02 69.76
N GLY A 269 -4.71 -1.70 69.91
CA GLY A 269 -4.66 -1.02 71.21
C GLY A 269 -3.23 -0.63 71.59
N PHE A 270 -3.10 0.37 72.46
CA PHE A 270 -1.79 0.87 72.88
C PHE A 270 -1.87 1.58 74.24
N GLY A 271 -0.71 1.74 74.88
CA GLY A 271 -0.57 2.41 76.16
C GLY A 271 -0.59 1.44 77.34
N ASP A 272 -0.76 1.99 78.54
CA ASP A 272 -0.75 1.26 79.80
C ASP A 272 -2.09 1.44 80.51
N PRO A 273 -2.87 0.38 80.77
CA PRO A 273 -4.11 0.45 81.54
C PRO A 273 -3.98 1.15 82.89
N GLN A 274 -2.81 1.09 83.53
CA GLN A 274 -2.56 1.79 84.78
C GLN A 274 -2.48 3.32 84.59
N LYS A 275 -2.13 3.78 83.38
CA LYS A 275 -1.92 5.19 83.00
C LYS A 275 -2.89 5.62 81.89
N GLU A 276 -2.37 5.94 80.70
CA GLU A 276 -3.12 6.32 79.51
C GLU A 276 -3.07 5.19 78.48
N TYR A 277 -4.22 4.86 77.90
CA TYR A 277 -4.32 3.80 76.90
C TYR A 277 -5.57 3.93 76.03
N TRP A 278 -5.52 3.22 74.91
CA TRP A 278 -6.65 2.86 74.06
C TRP A 278 -6.74 1.34 74.01
N LEU A 279 -7.91 0.77 74.34
CA LEU A 279 -8.07 -0.68 74.44
C LEU A 279 -7.90 -1.42 73.10
N GLY A 280 -8.15 -0.74 71.98
CA GLY A 280 -8.12 -1.32 70.64
C GLY A 280 -9.50 -1.38 70.00
N ASN A 281 -9.57 -1.11 68.71
CA ASN A 281 -10.83 -1.03 67.95
C ASN A 281 -11.48 -2.38 67.72
N TRP A 282 -10.74 -3.48 67.86
CA TRP A 282 -11.27 -4.84 67.72
C TRP A 282 -12.42 -5.14 68.68
N MET A 283 -12.54 -4.38 69.77
CA MET A 283 -13.63 -4.47 70.76
C MET A 283 -14.86 -3.62 70.42
N PHE A 284 -14.84 -2.80 69.37
CA PHE A 284 -15.88 -1.81 69.08
C PHE A 284 -16.54 -2.02 67.72
N TYR A 285 -17.86 -2.08 67.72
CA TYR A 285 -18.68 -1.82 66.54
C TYR A 285 -19.38 -0.47 66.72
N ASN A 286 -19.28 0.44 65.74
CA ASN A 286 -19.93 1.76 65.81
C ASN A 286 -20.95 1.95 64.68
N ASN A 287 -22.07 2.61 65.00
CA ASN A 287 -23.27 2.83 64.18
C ASN A 287 -22.98 3.59 62.86
N GLY A 288 -22.46 2.89 61.84
CA GLY A 288 -22.44 3.33 60.44
C GLY A 288 -21.41 4.40 60.07
N ARG A 289 -20.49 4.79 60.96
CA ARG A 289 -19.33 5.65 60.62
C ARG A 289 -18.02 4.93 60.82
N ALA A 290 -17.17 5.00 59.81
CA ALA A 290 -15.84 4.40 59.86
C ALA A 290 -14.88 5.25 60.70
N PHE A 291 -13.99 4.57 61.42
CA PHE A 291 -12.92 5.22 62.19
C PHE A 291 -11.86 5.75 61.23
N SER A 292 -11.23 6.89 61.53
CA SER A 292 -10.16 7.46 60.71
C SER A 292 -8.91 7.72 61.53
N THR A 293 -7.76 7.41 60.94
CA THR A 293 -6.41 7.72 61.45
C THR A 293 -5.65 8.54 60.41
N LYS A 294 -4.48 9.08 60.76
CA LYS A 294 -3.69 9.92 59.84
C LYS A 294 -3.27 9.19 58.54
N ASP A 295 -3.22 7.87 58.59
CA ASP A 295 -2.81 6.96 57.52
C ASP A 295 -3.99 6.16 56.92
N ASN A 296 -5.21 6.33 57.44
CA ASN A 296 -6.41 5.67 56.92
C ASN A 296 -7.63 6.61 57.03
N ASP A 297 -7.93 7.29 55.92
CA ASP A 297 -9.01 8.28 55.84
C ASP A 297 -10.33 7.61 55.46
N ASN A 298 -11.26 7.53 56.41
CA ASN A 298 -12.61 7.02 56.20
C ASN A 298 -13.67 8.03 56.67
N ASP A 299 -13.32 9.31 56.71
CA ASP A 299 -14.23 10.36 57.13
C ASP A 299 -15.03 10.91 55.94
N ALA A 300 -16.03 11.75 56.22
CA ALA A 300 -16.91 12.32 55.20
C ALA A 300 -16.45 13.71 54.74
N ASN A 301 -15.20 14.11 55.03
CA ASN A 301 -14.64 15.40 54.65
C ASN A 301 -13.94 15.34 53.29
N SER A 302 -14.60 15.86 52.26
CA SER A 302 -13.99 16.00 50.93
C SER A 302 -12.78 16.95 50.89
N GLY A 303 -12.59 17.79 51.92
CA GLY A 303 -11.45 18.70 52.06
C GLY A 303 -10.16 18.05 52.60
N GLY A 304 -10.16 16.74 52.86
CA GLY A 304 -9.01 15.96 53.31
C GLY A 304 -9.17 15.35 54.71
N ASN A 305 -8.17 14.58 55.13
CA ASN A 305 -8.24 13.73 56.32
C ASN A 305 -8.26 14.53 57.65
N CYS A 306 -9.36 14.46 58.38
CA CYS A 306 -9.54 15.14 59.67
C CYS A 306 -8.60 14.61 60.76
N ALA A 307 -8.23 13.33 60.71
CA ALA A 307 -7.36 12.70 61.69
C ALA A 307 -5.92 13.27 61.65
N VAL A 308 -5.48 13.84 60.51
CA VAL A 308 -4.16 14.46 60.38
C VAL A 308 -3.97 15.65 61.32
N THR A 309 -5.04 16.38 61.66
CA THR A 309 -4.96 17.56 62.54
C THR A 309 -5.61 17.32 63.90
N LYS A 310 -6.70 16.54 63.96
CA LYS A 310 -7.51 16.35 65.16
C LYS A 310 -7.21 15.06 65.92
N GLY A 311 -6.41 14.15 65.36
CA GLY A 311 -6.18 12.82 65.93
C GLY A 311 -7.28 11.84 65.54
N ALA A 312 -7.09 10.57 65.90
CA ALA A 312 -7.94 9.50 65.39
C ALA A 312 -9.33 9.46 66.04
N TRP A 313 -10.36 9.35 65.23
CA TRP A 313 -11.75 9.34 65.71
C TRP A 313 -12.72 8.82 64.64
N TRP A 314 -13.97 8.61 65.02
CA TRP A 314 -15.09 8.44 64.08
C TRP A 314 -15.52 9.80 63.52
N HIS A 315 -14.71 10.38 62.65
CA HIS A 315 -14.94 11.70 62.05
C HIS A 315 -16.12 11.67 61.04
N GLY A 316 -16.86 12.78 60.95
CA GLY A 316 -17.83 13.05 59.87
C GLY A 316 -17.21 13.98 58.84
N HIS A 317 -17.79 15.16 58.62
CA HIS A 317 -17.09 16.28 57.98
C HIS A 317 -16.16 16.95 59.01
N CYS A 318 -15.19 16.15 59.48
CA CYS A 318 -14.63 16.21 60.84
C CYS A 318 -15.70 16.11 61.94
N GLY A 319 -15.28 16.10 63.20
CA GLY A 319 -16.18 15.99 64.36
C GLY A 319 -16.14 17.21 65.29
N HIS A 320 -17.16 17.30 66.16
CA HIS A 320 -17.22 18.21 67.31
C HIS A 320 -16.54 17.65 68.57
N SER A 321 -16.11 16.39 68.51
CA SER A 321 -15.41 15.70 69.60
C SER A 321 -14.21 14.94 69.04
N TRP A 322 -13.07 15.02 69.72
CA TRP A 322 -11.87 14.23 69.43
C TRP A 322 -11.06 14.05 70.74
N LEU A 323 -11.50 13.09 71.56
CA LEU A 323 -10.87 12.83 72.87
C LEU A 323 -9.47 12.20 72.73
N ASN A 324 -9.15 11.69 71.53
CA ASN A 324 -7.85 11.15 71.15
C ASN A 324 -6.95 12.20 70.47
N GLY A 325 -7.09 13.48 70.86
CA GLY A 325 -6.41 14.61 70.22
C GLY A 325 -4.93 14.39 69.93
N LYS A 326 -4.51 14.78 68.72
CA LYS A 326 -3.17 14.56 68.16
C LYS A 326 -2.04 15.12 69.02
N ASP A 327 -2.22 16.32 69.55
CA ASP A 327 -1.16 17.06 70.24
C ASP A 327 -0.96 16.63 71.70
N ASN A 328 -1.69 15.61 72.17
CA ASN A 328 -1.72 15.17 73.58
C ASN A 328 -2.06 16.30 74.58
N LYS A 329 -2.50 17.46 74.13
CA LYS A 329 -2.68 18.66 74.96
C LYS A 329 -4.14 19.10 75.00
N ASN A 330 -4.88 18.84 73.92
CA ASN A 330 -6.23 19.35 73.75
C ASN A 330 -7.21 18.20 73.45
N TYR A 331 -8.04 17.85 74.43
CA TYR A 331 -9.13 16.88 74.26
C TYR A 331 -10.45 17.63 74.12
N TYR A 332 -11.11 17.50 72.98
CA TYR A 332 -12.30 18.31 72.69
C TYR A 332 -13.58 17.51 72.76
N TRP A 333 -14.60 18.12 73.34
CA TRP A 333 -15.98 17.63 73.33
C TRP A 333 -16.94 18.81 73.21
N SER A 334 -17.75 18.83 72.15
CA SER A 334 -18.78 19.84 71.93
C SER A 334 -18.26 21.30 72.01
N GLY A 335 -17.06 21.54 71.47
CA GLY A 335 -16.40 22.86 71.49
C GLY A 335 -15.62 23.20 72.78
N TYR A 336 -15.72 22.38 73.83
CA TYR A 336 -14.98 22.58 75.07
C TYR A 336 -13.69 21.75 75.10
N LYS A 337 -12.65 22.32 75.71
CA LYS A 337 -11.35 21.68 75.90
C LYS A 337 -11.21 21.13 77.30
N TYR A 338 -10.79 19.87 77.40
CA TYR A 338 -10.57 19.15 78.65
C TYR A 338 -9.11 18.76 78.83
N ASN A 339 -8.68 18.68 80.09
CA ASN A 339 -7.32 18.29 80.47
C ASN A 339 -7.17 16.78 80.71
N LYS A 340 -8.28 16.08 80.96
CA LYS A 340 -8.36 14.64 81.21
C LYS A 340 -9.64 14.10 80.58
N THR A 341 -9.59 12.90 80.03
CA THR A 341 -10.78 12.22 79.49
C THR A 341 -10.74 10.75 79.84
N LYS A 342 -11.91 10.15 79.95
CA LYS A 342 -12.06 8.73 80.19
C LYS A 342 -13.34 8.27 79.50
N MET A 343 -13.24 7.29 78.62
CA MET A 343 -14.38 6.61 78.01
C MET A 343 -14.49 5.22 78.61
N MET A 344 -15.68 4.84 79.05
CA MET A 344 -15.90 3.58 79.73
C MET A 344 -17.28 3.03 79.43
N ILE A 345 -17.39 1.71 79.44
CA ILE A 345 -18.63 0.98 79.17
C ILE A 345 -18.97 0.07 80.35
N ARG A 346 -20.25 -0.19 80.52
CA ARG A 346 -20.80 -1.11 81.50
C ARG A 346 -22.12 -1.64 80.94
N LYS A 347 -22.40 -2.92 81.16
CA LYS A 347 -23.70 -3.48 80.81
C LYS A 347 -24.81 -2.75 81.56
N ILE A 348 -25.83 -2.31 80.83
CA ILE A 348 -27.07 -1.81 81.44
C ILE A 348 -27.82 -3.07 81.93
N LEU A 349 -28.07 -3.13 83.23
CA LEU A 349 -28.81 -4.22 83.88
C LEU A 349 -30.30 -3.94 83.84
#